data_AF-A0A1I6XKS7-F1
#
_entry.id   AF-A0A1I6XKS7-F1
#
_cell.length_a   1.000
_cell.length_b   1.000
_cell.length_c   1.000
_cell.angle_alpha   90.00
_cell.angle_beta   90.00
_cell.angle_gamma   90.00
#
_symmetry.space_group_name_H-M   'P 1'
#
loop_
_entity.id
_entity.type
_entity.pdbx_description
1 polymer ?
#
loop_
_entity_poly.entity_id
_entity_poly.type
_entity_poly.pdbx_seq_one_letter_code
_entity_poly.pdbx_strand_id
1 'polypeptide(L)'
;MKNALLISGFLFLASFQTTFAQSEVDDEITILQSAFGMDKKQIIEGYMDLPESVATNFWSVYQSYEAERTMIARERMKIINDFLTEYEVIGEEEADNLAKRTLKNDMELAKLHSAYYKKFKKATSALDAAKFMQIDTYIHNTIRNAMQQELPFIDQ
;
A
#
# COMPACT_ATOMS: atom_id res chain seq x y z
N MET A 1 -38.27 50.26 9.59
CA MET A 1 -38.06 50.65 8.18
C MET A 1 -36.57 50.78 7.92
N LYS A 2 -36.10 50.09 6.86
CA LYS A 2 -35.01 50.45 5.95
C LYS A 2 -33.56 50.57 6.48
N ASN A 3 -32.75 49.59 6.05
CA ASN A 3 -31.43 49.64 5.37
C ASN A 3 -30.30 50.44 6.04
N ALA A 4 -29.02 50.03 6.12
CA ALA A 4 -28.11 49.52 5.08
C ALA A 4 -26.76 49.16 5.81
N LEU A 5 -26.12 47.99 5.63
CA LEU A 5 -25.12 47.60 4.61
C LEU A 5 -23.65 47.76 5.06
N LEU A 6 -22.81 46.81 4.61
CA LEU A 6 -21.34 46.75 4.55
C LEU A 6 -20.57 46.06 5.70
N ILE A 7 -19.56 45.20 5.47
CA ILE A 7 -19.19 44.16 4.49
C ILE A 7 -17.83 43.58 4.98
N SER A 8 -17.63 42.27 4.74
CA SER A 8 -16.37 41.54 4.59
C SER A 8 -15.36 41.38 5.73
N GLY A 9 -15.08 40.10 5.98
CA GLY A 9 -13.80 39.58 6.48
C GLY A 9 -13.77 38.06 6.31
N PHE A 10 -13.89 37.58 5.07
CA PHE A 10 -13.88 36.17 4.71
C PHE A 10 -12.47 35.60 4.94
N LEU A 11 -12.32 34.72 5.92
CA LEU A 11 -11.09 33.96 6.16
C LEU A 11 -11.47 32.48 6.34
N PHE A 12 -11.93 31.89 5.24
CA PHE A 12 -12.00 30.45 5.08
C PHE A 12 -10.86 30.02 4.18
N LEU A 13 -9.67 29.87 4.77
CA LEU A 13 -8.60 29.06 4.19
C LEU A 13 -9.04 27.61 4.34
N ALA A 14 -9.80 27.13 3.36
CA ALA A 14 -10.09 25.72 3.20
C ALA A 14 -8.76 24.98 3.06
N SER A 15 -8.39 24.30 4.14
CA SER A 15 -7.35 23.28 4.09
C SER A 15 -7.90 22.18 3.19
N PHE A 16 -7.39 22.08 1.97
CA PHE A 16 -7.49 20.85 1.19
C PHE A 16 -6.69 19.80 1.96
N GLN A 17 -7.34 19.15 2.93
CA GLN A 17 -6.81 17.96 3.55
C GLN A 17 -6.91 16.84 2.51
N THR A 18 -5.77 16.25 2.24
CA THR A 18 -5.57 15.14 1.30
C THR A 18 -6.29 13.90 1.81
N THR A 19 -7.54 13.68 1.38
CA THR A 19 -8.35 12.52 1.78
C THR A 19 -7.97 11.22 1.05
N PHE A 20 -7.06 11.28 0.07
CA PHE A 20 -6.71 10.13 -0.78
C PHE A 20 -5.93 9.03 -0.06
N ALA A 21 -5.23 9.33 1.04
CA ALA A 21 -4.43 8.33 1.74
C ALA A 21 -5.26 7.33 2.57
N GLN A 22 -6.54 7.64 2.84
CA GLN A 22 -7.39 6.79 3.68
C GLN A 22 -8.08 5.69 2.87
N SER A 23 -8.62 6.01 1.68
CA SER A 23 -9.29 5.03 0.82
C SER A 23 -8.36 3.89 0.40
N GLU A 24 -7.10 4.21 0.08
CA GLU A 24 -6.09 3.24 -0.37
C GLU A 24 -5.71 2.21 0.70
N VAL A 25 -5.68 2.63 1.97
CA VAL A 25 -5.39 1.74 3.11
C VAL A 25 -6.61 0.92 3.47
N ASP A 26 -7.80 1.51 3.36
CA ASP A 26 -9.08 0.84 3.60
C ASP A 26 -9.31 -0.29 2.57
N ASP A 27 -8.87 -0.13 1.32
CA ASP A 27 -8.95 -1.16 0.28
C ASP A 27 -8.07 -2.39 0.60
N GLU A 28 -6.82 -2.21 1.02
CA GLU A 28 -5.96 -3.34 1.44
C GLU A 28 -6.55 -4.09 2.64
N ILE A 29 -7.05 -3.36 3.65
CA ILE A 29 -7.66 -3.95 4.85
C ILE A 29 -8.91 -4.75 4.47
N THR A 30 -9.76 -4.20 3.60
CA THR A 30 -10.96 -4.87 3.12
C THR A 30 -10.63 -6.16 2.38
N ILE A 31 -9.63 -6.12 1.48
CA ILE A 31 -9.18 -7.32 0.76
C ILE A 31 -8.63 -8.36 1.74
N LEU A 32 -7.79 -7.96 2.71
CA LEU A 32 -7.26 -8.86 3.71
C LEU A 32 -8.35 -9.51 4.58
N GLN A 33 -9.33 -8.72 5.02
CA GLN A 33 -10.47 -9.25 5.76
C GLN A 33 -11.30 -10.21 4.92
N SER A 34 -11.51 -9.92 3.64
CA SER A 34 -12.23 -10.83 2.73
C SER A 34 -11.48 -12.14 2.50
N ALA A 35 -10.15 -12.10 2.39
CA ALA A 35 -9.32 -13.26 2.08
C ALA A 35 -9.01 -14.13 3.31
N PHE A 36 -8.82 -13.51 4.48
CA PHE A 36 -8.30 -14.18 5.69
C PHE A 36 -9.18 -14.05 6.93
N GLY A 37 -10.13 -13.09 6.97
CA GLY A 37 -10.93 -12.80 8.14
C GLY A 37 -10.15 -12.27 9.34
N MET A 38 -8.89 -11.85 9.15
CA MET A 38 -7.96 -11.41 10.19
C MET A 38 -7.13 -10.21 9.73
N ASP A 39 -6.61 -9.44 10.67
CA ASP A 39 -5.67 -8.37 10.38
C ASP A 39 -4.31 -8.92 9.94
N LYS A 40 -3.61 -8.20 9.04
CA LYS A 40 -2.26 -8.57 8.56
C LYS A 40 -1.31 -8.96 9.70
N LYS A 41 -1.33 -8.17 10.78
CA LYS A 41 -0.47 -8.40 11.94
C LYS A 41 -0.75 -9.76 12.59
N GLN A 42 -2.02 -10.15 12.73
CA GLN A 42 -2.41 -11.42 13.34
C GLN A 42 -1.99 -12.61 12.47
N ILE A 43 -2.13 -12.49 11.14
CA ILE A 43 -1.66 -13.50 10.18
C ILE A 43 -0.16 -13.73 10.35
N ILE A 44 0.61 -12.63 10.39
CA ILE A 44 2.07 -12.68 10.54
C ILE A 44 2.46 -13.25 11.90
N GLU A 45 1.83 -12.80 12.98
CA GLU A 45 2.10 -13.28 14.33
C GLU A 45 1.89 -14.79 14.44
N GLY A 46 0.75 -15.29 13.94
CA GLY A 46 0.41 -16.71 13.97
C GLY A 46 1.33 -17.58 13.08
N TYR A 47 1.72 -17.10 11.90
CA TYR A 47 2.63 -17.85 11.02
C TYR A 47 4.08 -17.86 11.53
N MET A 48 4.52 -16.72 12.06
CA MET A 48 5.88 -16.55 12.51
C MET A 48 6.14 -17.32 13.80
N ASP A 49 5.18 -17.31 14.75
CA ASP A 49 5.24 -18.04 16.02
C ASP A 49 6.62 -17.91 16.70
N LEU A 50 7.08 -16.66 16.82
CA LEU A 50 8.42 -16.37 17.30
C LEU A 50 8.45 -16.42 18.83
N PRO A 51 9.54 -16.95 19.43
CA PRO A 51 9.74 -16.86 20.87
C PRO A 51 9.86 -15.40 21.30
N GLU A 52 9.41 -15.10 22.52
CA GLU A 52 9.38 -13.74 23.08
C GLU A 52 10.76 -13.05 23.04
N SER A 53 11.83 -13.82 23.22
CA SER A 53 13.23 -13.35 23.15
C SER A 53 13.63 -12.78 21.77
N VAL A 54 12.92 -13.15 20.71
CA VAL A 54 13.18 -12.73 19.32
C VAL A 54 12.10 -11.78 18.80
N ALA A 55 10.85 -11.97 19.24
CA ALA A 55 9.69 -11.24 18.76
C ALA A 55 9.84 -9.72 18.85
N THR A 56 10.39 -9.18 19.95
CA THR A 56 10.57 -7.74 20.13
C THR A 56 11.45 -7.12 19.03
N ASN A 57 12.58 -7.76 18.69
CA ASN A 57 13.47 -7.28 17.64
C ASN A 57 12.85 -7.43 16.25
N PHE A 58 12.13 -8.53 16.02
CA PHE A 58 11.37 -8.75 14.79
C PHE A 58 10.35 -7.64 14.55
N TRP A 59 9.50 -7.36 15.53
CA TRP A 59 8.43 -6.38 15.41
C TRP A 59 8.94 -4.95 15.24
N SER A 60 10.10 -4.62 15.83
CA SER A 60 10.78 -3.35 15.59
C SER A 60 11.19 -3.18 14.11
N VAL A 61 11.77 -4.22 13.50
CA VAL A 61 12.11 -4.20 12.06
C VAL A 61 10.84 -4.18 11.21
N TYR A 62 9.81 -4.92 11.59
CA TYR A 62 8.53 -4.99 10.91
C TYR A 62 7.82 -3.63 10.84
N GLN A 63 7.84 -2.85 11.93
CA GLN A 63 7.21 -1.53 11.92
C GLN A 63 7.84 -0.60 10.88
N SER A 64 9.17 -0.56 10.80
CA SER A 64 9.89 0.21 9.78
C SER A 64 9.62 -0.31 8.36
N TYR A 65 9.57 -1.64 8.22
CA TYR A 65 9.23 -2.29 6.96
C TYR A 65 7.84 -1.86 6.47
N GLU A 66 6.82 -1.97 7.31
CA GLU A 66 5.44 -1.65 6.93
C GLU A 66 5.26 -0.18 6.60
N ALA A 67 5.96 0.73 7.28
CA ALA A 67 5.93 2.15 6.97
C ALA A 67 6.41 2.43 5.53
N GLU A 68 7.54 1.84 5.12
CA GLU A 68 8.07 1.96 3.76
C GLU A 68 7.21 1.19 2.74
N ARG A 69 6.77 -0.02 3.07
CA ARG A 69 5.92 -0.87 2.21
C ARG A 69 4.61 -0.17 1.88
N THR A 70 3.98 0.47 2.86
CA THR A 70 2.71 1.18 2.67
C THR A 70 2.85 2.32 1.67
N MET A 71 4.00 3.02 1.65
CA MET A 71 4.24 4.07 0.64
C MET A 71 4.27 3.50 -0.79
N ILE A 72 4.85 2.31 -0.98
CA ILE A 72 4.88 1.62 -2.27
C ILE A 72 3.46 1.17 -2.66
N ALA A 73 2.69 0.65 -1.70
CA ALA A 73 1.30 0.28 -1.93
C ALA A 73 0.43 1.47 -2.37
N ARG A 74 0.58 2.64 -1.73
CA ARG A 74 -0.13 3.86 -2.13
C ARG A 74 0.15 4.28 -3.58
N GLU A 75 1.42 4.27 -4.01
CA GLU A 75 1.72 4.57 -5.41
C GLU A 75 1.09 3.55 -6.37
N ARG A 76 0.99 2.28 -5.99
CA ARG A 76 0.28 1.26 -6.78
C ARG A 76 -1.20 1.58 -6.90
N MET A 77 -1.86 1.91 -5.80
CA MET A 77 -3.27 2.32 -5.81
C MET A 77 -3.47 3.53 -6.72
N LYS A 78 -2.58 4.52 -6.62
CA LYS A 78 -2.60 5.68 -7.50
C LYS A 78 -2.49 5.31 -8.97
N ILE A 79 -1.53 4.45 -9.34
CA ILE A 79 -1.38 3.96 -10.73
C ILE A 79 -2.68 3.31 -11.22
N ILE A 80 -3.32 2.50 -10.38
CA ILE A 80 -4.58 1.80 -10.71
C ILE A 80 -5.73 2.80 -10.86
N ASN A 81 -5.84 3.78 -9.99
CA ASN A 81 -6.86 4.83 -10.07
C ASN A 81 -6.68 5.70 -11.32
N ASP A 82 -5.43 6.05 -11.65
CA ASP A 82 -5.10 6.81 -12.86
C ASP A 82 -5.50 5.99 -14.11
N PHE A 83 -5.17 4.69 -14.15
CA PHE A 83 -5.60 3.78 -15.22
C PHE A 83 -7.12 3.73 -15.37
N LEU A 84 -7.88 3.56 -14.28
CA LEU A 84 -9.34 3.51 -14.34
C LEU A 84 -9.97 4.84 -14.78
N THR A 85 -9.35 5.96 -14.41
CA THR A 85 -9.84 7.30 -14.77
C THR A 85 -9.62 7.60 -16.25
N GLU A 86 -8.49 7.16 -16.80
CA GLU A 86 -8.09 7.41 -18.19
C GLU A 86 -8.50 6.29 -19.15
N TYR A 87 -9.11 5.21 -18.65
CA TYR A 87 -9.33 3.96 -19.38
C TYR A 87 -9.98 4.15 -20.75
N GLU A 88 -11.04 4.97 -20.85
CA GLU A 88 -11.78 5.18 -22.10
C GLU A 88 -11.00 5.98 -23.16
N VAL A 89 -9.93 6.67 -22.76
CA VAL A 89 -9.19 7.61 -23.62
C VAL A 89 -7.68 7.33 -23.61
N ILE A 90 -7.27 6.16 -23.14
CA ILE A 90 -5.86 5.81 -22.98
C ILE A 90 -5.14 5.84 -24.34
N GLY A 91 -4.14 6.73 -24.46
CA GLY A 91 -3.29 6.87 -25.63
C GLY A 91 -1.88 6.33 -25.39
N GLU A 92 -1.02 6.51 -26.38
CA GLU A 92 0.39 6.07 -26.33
C GLU A 92 1.16 6.66 -25.15
N GLU A 93 0.95 7.95 -24.83
CA GLU A 93 1.68 8.64 -23.76
C GLU A 93 1.24 8.16 -22.38
N GLU A 94 -0.07 8.03 -22.16
CA GLU A 94 -0.67 7.56 -20.92
C GLU A 94 -0.29 6.09 -20.66
N ALA A 95 -0.36 5.24 -21.69
CA ALA A 95 0.04 3.84 -21.60
C ALA A 95 1.53 3.68 -21.24
N ASP A 96 2.44 4.44 -21.88
CA ASP A 96 3.86 4.43 -21.55
C ASP A 96 4.12 4.92 -20.12
N ASN A 97 3.41 5.96 -19.67
CA ASN A 97 3.51 6.47 -18.31
C ASN A 97 3.10 5.42 -17.26
N LEU A 98 1.93 4.82 -17.43
CA LEU A 98 1.38 3.78 -16.55
C LEU A 98 2.30 2.56 -16.49
N ALA A 99 2.80 2.10 -17.64
CA ALA A 99 3.74 1.00 -17.71
C ALA A 99 5.04 1.31 -16.95
N LYS A 100 5.64 2.48 -17.17
CA LYS A 100 6.88 2.89 -16.48
C LYS A 100 6.69 3.01 -14.97
N ARG A 101 5.58 3.58 -14.52
CA ARG A 101 5.27 3.70 -13.08
C ARG A 101 5.03 2.34 -12.44
N THR A 102 4.32 1.44 -13.13
CA THR A 102 4.10 0.06 -12.67
C THR A 102 5.43 -0.69 -12.51
N LEU A 103 6.29 -0.66 -13.54
CA LEU A 103 7.60 -1.31 -13.50
C LEU A 103 8.49 -0.73 -12.38
N LYS A 104 8.44 0.60 -12.18
CA LYS A 104 9.17 1.26 -11.10
C LYS A 104 8.65 0.81 -9.73
N ASN A 105 7.33 0.76 -9.54
CA ASN A 105 6.71 0.31 -8.29
C ASN A 105 7.11 -1.13 -7.93
N ASP A 106 7.08 -2.03 -8.90
CA ASP A 106 7.51 -3.43 -8.72
C ASP A 106 9.00 -3.52 -8.36
N MET A 107 9.85 -2.69 -8.98
CA MET A 107 11.27 -2.62 -8.65
C MET A 107 11.53 -2.10 -7.23
N GLU A 108 10.80 -1.07 -6.79
CA GLU A 108 10.88 -0.54 -5.43
C GLU A 108 10.52 -1.61 -4.40
N LEU A 109 9.46 -2.40 -4.65
CA LEU A 109 9.06 -3.49 -3.77
C LEU A 109 10.15 -4.57 -3.67
N ALA A 110 10.72 -4.98 -4.80
CA ALA A 110 11.80 -5.98 -4.82
C ALA A 110 13.05 -5.48 -4.06
N LYS A 111 13.41 -4.20 -4.21
CA LYS A 111 14.49 -3.57 -3.45
C LYS A 111 14.19 -3.55 -1.95
N LEU A 112 12.96 -3.20 -1.57
CA LEU A 112 12.51 -3.19 -0.19
C LEU A 112 12.66 -4.59 0.43
N HIS A 113 12.14 -5.63 -0.22
CA HIS A 113 12.25 -7.02 0.25
C HIS A 113 13.72 -7.44 0.43
N SER A 114 14.58 -7.13 -0.54
CA SER A 114 16.02 -7.44 -0.46
C SER A 114 16.71 -6.75 0.71
N ALA A 115 16.41 -5.47 0.95
CA ALA A 115 16.95 -4.71 2.07
C ALA A 115 16.45 -5.25 3.41
N TYR A 116 15.15 -5.52 3.52
CA TYR A 116 14.52 -5.93 4.76
C TYR A 116 14.78 -7.40 5.11
N TYR A 117 14.97 -8.29 4.14
CA TYR A 117 15.48 -9.65 4.42
C TYR A 117 16.79 -9.59 5.23
N LYS A 118 17.73 -8.72 4.87
CA LYS A 118 18.99 -8.55 5.61
C LYS A 118 18.76 -8.03 7.03
N LYS A 119 17.83 -7.08 7.20
CA LYS A 119 17.47 -6.50 8.51
C LYS A 119 16.78 -7.54 9.41
N PHE A 120 15.79 -8.25 8.90
CA PHE A 120 15.11 -9.33 9.63
C PHE A 120 16.09 -10.44 10.00
N LYS A 121 16.95 -10.87 9.08
CA LYS A 121 17.97 -11.89 9.36
C LYS A 121 18.88 -11.49 10.51
N LYS A 122 19.25 -10.20 10.60
CA LYS A 122 20.07 -9.67 11.70
C LYS A 122 19.31 -9.61 13.03
N ALA A 123 18.01 -9.31 13.00
CA ALA A 123 17.17 -9.21 14.18
C ALA A 123 16.69 -10.57 14.71
N THR A 124 16.71 -11.60 13.86
CA THR A 124 16.15 -12.93 14.12
C THR A 124 17.15 -14.02 13.70
N SER A 125 16.81 -14.82 12.70
CA SER A 125 17.66 -15.81 12.04
C SER A 125 17.44 -15.79 10.52
N ALA A 126 18.26 -16.51 9.76
CA ALA A 126 18.02 -16.65 8.32
C ALA A 126 16.71 -17.40 8.02
N LEU A 127 16.35 -18.37 8.86
CA LEU A 127 15.11 -19.13 8.73
C LEU A 127 13.89 -18.24 8.97
N ASP A 128 13.90 -17.47 10.07
CA ASP A 128 12.78 -16.59 10.41
C ASP A 128 12.62 -15.46 9.38
N ALA A 129 13.73 -14.89 8.91
CA ALA A 129 13.68 -13.90 7.83
C ALA A 129 13.07 -14.48 6.54
N ALA A 130 13.40 -15.72 6.19
CA ALA A 130 12.81 -16.40 5.03
C ALA A 130 11.32 -16.73 5.24
N LYS A 131 10.93 -17.21 6.43
CA LYS A 131 9.51 -17.41 6.80
C LYS A 131 8.72 -16.12 6.63
N PHE A 132 9.25 -15.01 7.14
CA PHE A 132 8.60 -13.70 7.01
C PHE A 132 8.44 -13.29 5.54
N MET A 133 9.51 -13.38 4.74
CA MET A 133 9.44 -13.06 3.31
C MET A 133 8.40 -13.91 2.58
N GLN A 134 8.26 -15.19 2.95
CA GLN A 134 7.26 -16.08 2.35
C GLN A 134 5.83 -15.64 2.66
N ILE A 135 5.48 -15.42 3.92
CA ILE A 135 4.11 -15.02 4.31
C ILE A 135 3.76 -13.62 3.80
N ASP A 136 4.71 -12.69 3.84
CA ASP A 136 4.48 -11.33 3.36
C ASP A 136 4.29 -11.30 1.83
N THR A 137 5.08 -12.05 1.07
CA THR A 137 4.90 -12.22 -0.37
C THR A 137 3.53 -12.83 -0.70
N TYR A 138 3.11 -13.84 0.05
CA TYR A 138 1.80 -14.47 -0.13
C TYR A 138 0.65 -13.47 0.09
N ILE A 139 0.73 -12.67 1.17
CA ILE A 139 -0.23 -11.62 1.47
C ILE A 139 -0.27 -10.58 0.34
N HIS A 140 0.88 -10.05 -0.08
CA HIS A 140 0.95 -9.06 -1.16
C HIS A 140 0.41 -9.57 -2.48
N ASN A 141 0.72 -10.82 -2.86
CA ASN A 141 0.20 -11.41 -4.08
C ASN A 141 -1.31 -11.61 -4.02
N THR A 142 -1.84 -11.95 -2.85
CA THR A 142 -3.29 -12.06 -2.64
C THR A 142 -3.97 -10.71 -2.88
N ILE A 143 -3.44 -9.64 -2.29
CA ILE A 143 -3.96 -8.27 -2.48
C ILE A 143 -3.84 -7.86 -3.96
N ARG A 144 -2.66 -8.02 -4.56
CA ARG A 144 -2.39 -7.66 -5.96
C ARG A 144 -3.35 -8.37 -6.91
N ASN A 145 -3.55 -9.67 -6.72
CA ASN A 145 -4.44 -10.45 -7.58
C ASN A 145 -5.90 -9.99 -7.45
N ALA A 146 -6.38 -9.76 -6.22
CA ALA A 146 -7.74 -9.26 -6.00
C ALA A 146 -7.96 -7.91 -6.70
N MET A 147 -6.99 -7.00 -6.60
CA MET A 147 -7.05 -5.73 -7.32
C MET A 147 -7.06 -5.91 -8.84
N GLN A 148 -6.18 -6.76 -9.37
CA GLN A 148 -6.07 -6.98 -10.82
C GLN A 148 -7.33 -7.61 -11.42
N GLN A 149 -8.09 -8.38 -10.64
CA GLN A 149 -9.35 -8.97 -11.09
C GLN A 149 -10.45 -7.94 -11.34
N GLU A 150 -10.36 -6.75 -10.73
CA GLU A 150 -11.31 -5.66 -10.91
C GLU A 150 -10.94 -4.72 -12.09
N LEU A 151 -9.78 -4.92 -12.72
CA LEU A 151 -9.30 -4.04 -13.78
C LEU A 151 -9.64 -4.59 -15.17
N PRO A 152 -10.14 -3.74 -16.09
CA PRO A 152 -10.23 -4.12 -17.49
C PRO A 152 -8.84 -4.24 -18.12
N PHE A 153 -8.76 -4.89 -19.29
CA PHE A 153 -7.54 -4.94 -20.10
C PHE A 153 -7.63 -3.88 -21.20
N ILE A 154 -6.52 -3.18 -21.47
CA ILE A 154 -6.45 -2.24 -22.59
C ILE A 154 -6.93 -2.93 -23.88
N ASP A 155 -7.79 -2.25 -24.62
CA ASP A 155 -8.44 -2.74 -25.85
C ASP A 155 -9.38 -3.95 -25.68
N GLN A 156 -9.93 -4.19 -24.48
CA GLN A 156 -10.95 -5.23 -24.21
C GLN A 156 -12.17 -4.68 -23.47
#